data_AF-A0A7V9TGA2-F1
#
_entry.id   AF-A0A7V9TGA2-F1
#
_cell.length_a   1.000
_cell.length_b   1.000
_cell.length_c   1.000
_cell.angle_alpha   90.00
_cell.angle_beta   90.00
_cell.angle_gamma   90.00
#
_symmetry.space_group_name_H-M   'P 1'
#
loop_
_entity.id
_entity.type
_entity.pdbx_description
1 polymer ?
#
loop_
_entity_poly.entity_id
_entity_poly.type
_entity_poly.pdbx_seq_one_letter_code
_entity_poly.pdbx_strand_id
1 'polypeptide(L)'
;MAGRKKKPRHLKLVTNKPGKGIQPPPVELTGEVRRPKMLDRRKRARELWEEKSPTLIRLGILNPITVTQFGNWCEMQARYERRPAEFNASMLAQLRALGSCYGLDYIAWEKVSAGKEEGERDPTADYFEASS
;
A
#
# COMPACT_ATOMS: atom_id res chain seq x y z
N MET A 1 14.34 56.41 22.67
CA MET A 1 14.12 55.19 21.85
C MET A 1 14.20 53.97 22.76
N ALA A 2 13.08 53.28 23.01
CA ALA A 2 13.05 52.14 23.92
C ALA A 2 13.53 50.86 23.21
N GLY A 3 14.69 50.35 23.61
CA GLY A 3 15.26 49.11 23.07
C GLY A 3 14.37 47.91 23.36
N ARG A 4 13.96 47.19 22.31
CA ARG A 4 13.21 45.92 22.44
C ARG A 4 14.07 44.91 23.23
N LYS A 5 13.62 44.55 24.44
CA LYS A 5 14.23 43.46 25.23
C LYS A 5 14.15 42.14 24.44
N LYS A 6 15.28 41.42 24.34
CA LYS A 6 15.32 40.08 23.73
C LYS A 6 14.34 39.15 24.46
N LYS A 7 13.47 38.48 23.71
CA LYS A 7 12.52 37.51 24.29
C LYS A 7 13.28 36.41 25.05
N PRO A 8 12.82 36.00 26.25
CA PRO A 8 13.40 34.90 27.01
C PRO A 8 13.48 33.62 26.18
N ARG A 9 14.57 32.85 26.31
CA ARG A 9 14.83 31.62 25.53
C ARG A 9 13.68 30.61 25.62
N HIS A 10 13.03 30.50 26.77
CA HIS A 10 11.92 29.55 26.98
C HIS A 10 10.66 29.90 26.18
N LEU A 11 10.44 31.17 25.82
CA LEU A 11 9.29 31.59 24.99
C LEU A 11 9.52 31.42 23.48
N LYS A 12 10.75 31.14 23.04
CA LYS A 12 11.05 30.80 21.63
C LYS A 12 10.64 29.37 21.26
N LEU A 13 10.51 28.48 22.25
CA LEU A 13 10.13 27.08 22.03
C LEU A 13 8.62 26.92 21.82
N VAL A 14 7.80 27.79 22.43
CA VAL A 14 6.33 27.72 22.33
C VAL A 14 5.80 28.30 21.02
N THR A 15 6.57 29.17 20.35
CA THR A 15 6.14 29.86 19.12
C THR A 15 6.77 29.29 17.85
N ASN A 16 7.58 28.23 17.96
CA ASN A 16 8.15 27.59 16.79
C ASN A 16 7.10 26.65 16.20
N LYS A 17 6.63 26.99 15.00
CA LYS A 17 5.72 26.22 14.16
C LYS A 17 6.04 24.72 14.30
N PRO A 18 5.04 23.81 14.40
CA PRO A 18 5.26 22.34 14.38
C PRO A 18 5.70 21.85 12.98
N GLY A 19 6.44 22.66 12.25
CA GLY A 19 6.88 22.40 10.90
C GLY A 19 8.19 21.65 10.94
N LYS A 20 8.13 20.40 10.50
CA LYS A 20 9.25 19.47 10.29
C LYS A 20 9.76 18.85 11.58
N GLY A 21 8.93 17.99 12.18
CA GLY A 21 9.50 16.83 12.88
C GLY A 21 10.54 16.21 11.96
N ILE A 22 11.76 15.99 12.49
CA ILE A 22 12.82 15.30 11.78
C ILE A 22 12.23 13.96 11.37
N GLN A 23 11.84 13.82 10.09
CA GLN A 23 11.45 12.52 9.58
C GLN A 23 12.71 11.67 9.67
N PRO A 24 12.67 10.54 10.38
CA PRO A 24 13.80 9.63 10.37
C PRO A 24 14.10 9.28 8.91
N PRO A 25 15.38 9.13 8.54
CA PRO A 25 15.74 8.71 7.20
C PRO A 25 15.01 7.40 6.88
N PRO A 26 14.60 7.18 5.61
CA PRO A 26 13.99 5.92 5.20
C PRO A 26 14.89 4.76 5.65
N VAL A 27 14.35 3.90 6.51
CA VAL A 27 15.07 2.69 6.90
C VAL A 27 14.92 1.71 5.74
N GLU A 28 16.02 1.36 5.08
CA GLU A 28 16.02 0.26 4.14
C GLU A 28 15.66 -1.02 4.90
N LEU A 29 14.49 -1.58 4.61
CA LEU A 29 14.06 -2.85 5.17
C LEU A 29 14.94 -3.94 4.57
N THR A 30 16.00 -4.31 5.29
CA THR A 30 16.90 -5.38 4.91
C THR A 30 16.27 -6.72 5.27
N GLY A 31 15.99 -7.55 4.26
CA GLY A 31 15.54 -8.92 4.48
C GLY A 31 14.89 -9.53 3.25
N GLU A 32 15.08 -10.84 3.09
CA GLU A 32 14.51 -11.60 1.98
C GLU A 32 13.03 -11.88 2.26
N VAL A 33 12.16 -11.48 1.33
CA VAL A 33 10.74 -11.81 1.34
C VAL A 33 10.58 -13.27 0.92
N ARG A 34 10.35 -14.16 1.88
CA ARG A 34 10.13 -15.59 1.62
C ARG A 34 8.67 -15.97 1.82
N ARG A 35 8.19 -16.89 0.99
CA ARG A 35 6.84 -17.45 1.11
C ARG A 35 6.67 -18.15 2.46
N PRO A 36 5.58 -17.89 3.21
CA PRO A 36 5.28 -18.62 4.43
C PRO A 36 5.02 -20.11 4.19
N LYS A 37 5.60 -20.98 5.04
CA LYS A 37 5.42 -22.45 4.97
C LYS A 37 3.95 -22.89 5.07
N MET A 38 3.10 -22.09 5.72
CA MET A 38 1.67 -22.39 5.84
C MET A 38 0.96 -22.49 4.47
N LEU A 39 1.50 -21.84 3.43
CA LEU A 39 0.95 -21.84 2.08
C LEU A 39 1.30 -23.11 1.30
N ASP A 40 2.35 -23.85 1.68
CA ASP A 40 2.81 -25.02 0.91
C ASP A 40 1.76 -26.14 0.84
N ARG A 41 0.88 -26.22 1.86
CA ARG A 41 -0.22 -27.20 1.91
C ARG A 41 -1.47 -26.75 1.16
N ARG A 42 -1.51 -25.51 0.66
CA ARG A 42 -2.71 -24.90 0.04
C ARG A 42 -2.40 -24.40 -1.36
N LYS A 43 -2.60 -25.29 -2.35
CA LYS A 43 -2.27 -25.06 -3.76
C LYS A 43 -2.70 -23.67 -4.26
N ARG A 44 -3.99 -23.31 -4.12
CA ARG A 44 -4.50 -22.03 -4.63
C ARG A 44 -3.90 -20.81 -3.90
N ALA A 45 -3.71 -20.90 -2.59
CA ALA A 45 -3.09 -19.81 -1.82
C ALA A 45 -1.62 -19.61 -2.22
N ARG A 46 -0.92 -20.70 -2.53
CA ARG A 46 0.43 -20.69 -3.07
C ARG A 46 0.49 -20.02 -4.45
N GLU A 47 -0.44 -20.35 -5.33
CA GLU A 47 -0.55 -19.72 -6.66
C GLU A 47 -0.78 -18.21 -6.55
N LEU A 48 -1.70 -17.76 -5.69
CA LEU A 48 -1.95 -16.33 -5.43
C LEU A 48 -0.70 -15.60 -4.95
N TRP A 49 0.09 -16.24 -4.07
CA TRP A 49 1.38 -15.70 -3.64
C TRP A 49 2.35 -15.58 -4.82
N GLU A 50 2.53 -16.65 -5.60
CA GLU A 50 3.45 -16.68 -6.75
C GLU A 50 3.06 -15.64 -7.80
N GLU A 51 1.76 -15.41 -8.01
CA GLU A 51 1.23 -14.43 -8.97
C GLU A 51 1.45 -12.98 -8.53
N LYS A 52 1.11 -12.64 -7.28
CA LYS A 52 1.06 -11.24 -6.83
C LYS A 52 2.34 -10.77 -6.14
N SER A 53 3.04 -11.66 -5.42
CA SER A 53 4.21 -11.29 -4.61
C SER A 53 5.34 -10.61 -5.39
N PRO A 54 5.71 -11.00 -6.63
CA PRO A 54 6.83 -10.36 -7.33
C PRO A 54 6.59 -8.87 -7.60
N THR A 55 5.37 -8.53 -8.01
CA THR A 55 4.98 -7.14 -8.27
C THR A 55 4.95 -6.34 -6.97
N LEU A 56 4.40 -6.89 -5.89
CA LEU A 56 4.34 -6.21 -4.59
C LEU A 56 5.72 -5.98 -3.98
N ILE A 57 6.65 -6.93 -4.16
CA ILE A 57 8.05 -6.79 -3.74
C ILE A 57 8.72 -5.68 -4.55
N ARG A 58 8.55 -5.68 -5.88
CA ARG A 58 9.11 -4.66 -6.77
C ARG A 58 8.61 -3.26 -6.44
N LEU A 59 7.35 -3.13 -6.02
CA LEU A 59 6.74 -1.86 -5.60
C LEU A 59 7.10 -1.45 -4.16
N GLY A 60 7.84 -2.28 -3.42
CA GLY A 60 8.19 -2.04 -2.01
C GLY A 60 7.00 -2.16 -1.05
N ILE A 61 5.85 -2.66 -1.52
CA ILE A 61 4.63 -2.84 -0.72
C ILE A 61 4.78 -4.09 0.16
N LEU A 62 5.29 -5.19 -0.40
CA LEU A 62 5.55 -6.42 0.33
C LEU A 62 7.00 -6.45 0.82
N ASN A 63 7.16 -6.59 2.13
CA ASN A 63 8.45 -6.60 2.83
C ASN A 63 8.46 -7.70 3.91
N PRO A 64 9.62 -7.99 4.54
CA PRO A 64 9.72 -9.07 5.52
C PRO A 64 8.75 -8.98 6.71
N ILE A 65 8.34 -7.77 7.08
CA ILE A 65 7.41 -7.53 8.21
C ILE A 65 5.97 -7.86 7.81
N THR A 66 5.62 -7.61 6.55
CA THR A 66 4.25 -7.80 6.01
C THR A 66 4.02 -9.18 5.37
N VAL A 67 5.08 -9.98 5.19
CA VAL A 67 5.05 -11.35 4.64
C VAL A 67 3.92 -12.21 5.22
N THR A 68 3.79 -12.27 6.55
CA THR A 68 2.80 -13.12 7.20
C THR A 68 1.38 -12.63 6.94
N GLN A 69 1.17 -11.31 6.98
CA GLN A 69 -0.14 -10.71 6.73
C GLN A 69 -0.57 -10.93 5.28
N PHE A 70 0.34 -10.78 4.32
CA PHE A 70 0.05 -11.10 2.92
C PHE A 70 -0.22 -12.59 2.69
N GLY A 71 0.48 -13.47 3.42
CA GLY A 71 0.20 -14.91 3.42
C GLY A 71 -1.22 -15.23 3.91
N ASN A 72 -1.66 -14.57 4.99
CA ASN A 72 -3.03 -14.71 5.49
C ASN A 72 -4.07 -14.23 4.48
N TRP A 73 -3.79 -13.13 3.76
CA TRP A 73 -4.66 -12.69 2.67
C TRP A 73 -4.77 -13.75 1.56
N CYS A 74 -3.65 -14.31 1.10
CA CYS A 74 -3.65 -15.36 0.08
C CYS A 74 -4.47 -16.58 0.52
N GLU A 75 -4.36 -16.97 1.79
CA GLU A 75 -5.14 -18.06 2.36
C GLU A 75 -6.65 -17.75 2.41
N MET A 76 -7.02 -16.57 2.90
CA MET A 76 -8.41 -16.14 2.99
C MET A 76 -9.04 -16.02 1.60
N GLN A 77 -8.34 -15.42 0.64
CA GLN A 77 -8.79 -15.27 -0.74
C GLN A 77 -9.01 -16.64 -1.39
N ALA A 78 -8.06 -17.57 -1.27
CA ALA A 78 -8.20 -18.93 -1.79
C ALA A 78 -9.40 -19.68 -1.17
N ARG A 79 -9.67 -19.46 0.13
CA ARG A 79 -10.83 -20.04 0.81
C ARG A 79 -12.14 -19.41 0.30
N TYR A 80 -12.16 -18.09 0.11
CA TYR A 80 -13.31 -17.37 -0.42
C TYR A 80 -13.65 -17.82 -1.84
N GLU A 81 -12.66 -17.92 -2.73
CA GLU A 81 -12.84 -18.43 -4.11
C GLU A 81 -13.45 -19.84 -4.14
N ARG A 82 -13.06 -20.70 -3.20
CA ARG A 82 -13.59 -22.07 -3.13
C ARG A 82 -15.01 -22.14 -2.55
N ARG A 83 -15.29 -21.35 -1.51
CA ARG A 83 -16.52 -21.45 -0.71
C ARG A 83 -16.98 -20.06 -0.24
N PRO A 84 -17.49 -19.21 -1.15
CA PRO A 84 -17.85 -17.84 -0.81
C PRO A 84 -19.04 -17.78 0.17
N ALA A 85 -19.96 -18.77 0.11
CA ALA A 85 -21.12 -18.84 0.98
C ALA A 85 -20.77 -19.09 2.48
N GLU A 86 -19.58 -19.59 2.79
CA GLU A 86 -19.14 -19.75 4.19
C GLU A 86 -18.64 -18.43 4.80
N PHE A 87 -18.46 -17.37 3.99
CA PHE A 87 -17.93 -16.10 4.46
C PHE A 87 -19.05 -15.20 5.01
N ASN A 88 -19.01 -14.98 6.33
CA ASN A 88 -19.82 -13.95 6.97
C ASN A 88 -19.26 -12.54 6.71
N ALA A 89 -20.05 -11.52 7.05
CA ALA A 89 -19.68 -10.12 6.83
C ALA A 89 -18.34 -9.72 7.47
N SER A 90 -18.01 -10.27 8.64
CA SER A 90 -16.75 -9.99 9.34
C SER A 90 -15.54 -10.55 8.59
N MET A 91 -15.60 -11.79 8.10
CA MET A 91 -14.54 -12.40 7.30
C MET A 91 -14.36 -11.69 5.96
N LEU A 92 -15.45 -11.24 5.33
CA LEU A 92 -15.37 -10.41 4.12
C LEU A 92 -14.71 -9.05 4.39
N ALA A 93 -15.06 -8.40 5.50
CA ALA A 93 -14.44 -7.14 5.89
C ALA A 93 -12.94 -7.31 6.15
N GLN A 94 -12.53 -8.39 6.82
CA GLN A 94 -11.12 -8.72 7.03
C GLN A 94 -10.39 -9.01 5.71
N LEU A 95 -10.98 -9.81 4.82
CA LEU A 95 -10.42 -10.10 3.50
C LEU A 95 -10.17 -8.80 2.71
N ARG A 96 -11.17 -7.90 2.68
CA ARG A 96 -11.07 -6.60 2.01
C ARG A 96 -10.03 -5.71 2.65
N ALA A 97 -10.05 -5.56 3.98
CA ALA A 97 -9.07 -4.74 4.70
C ALA A 97 -7.63 -5.19 4.42
N LEU A 98 -7.39 -6.51 4.45
CA LEU A 98 -6.10 -7.08 4.07
C LEU A 98 -5.76 -6.79 2.60
N GLY A 99 -6.72 -6.97 1.68
CA GLY A 99 -6.53 -6.66 0.26
C GLY A 99 -6.17 -5.19 0.02
N SER A 100 -6.85 -4.26 0.69
CA SER A 100 -6.60 -2.83 0.58
C SER A 100 -5.18 -2.45 1.05
N CYS A 101 -4.61 -3.12 2.06
CA CYS A 101 -3.21 -2.90 2.48
C CYS A 101 -2.20 -3.15 1.36
N TYR A 102 -2.53 -4.04 0.41
CA TYR A 102 -1.67 -4.39 -0.72
C TYR A 102 -2.15 -3.79 -2.05
N GLY A 103 -3.17 -2.92 -2.00
CA GLY A 103 -3.80 -2.36 -3.19
C GLY A 103 -4.46 -3.42 -4.08
N LEU A 104 -4.83 -4.58 -3.54
CA LEU A 104 -5.45 -5.70 -4.25
C LEU A 104 -6.98 -5.69 -4.17
N ASP A 105 -7.56 -4.55 -3.79
CA ASP A 105 -9.01 -4.43 -3.74
C ASP A 105 -9.58 -4.56 -5.16
N TYR A 106 -10.59 -5.43 -5.31
CA TYR A 106 -11.13 -5.88 -6.60
C TYR A 106 -11.54 -4.68 -7.48
N ILE A 107 -12.13 -3.64 -6.88
CA ILE A 107 -12.58 -2.42 -7.56
C ILE A 107 -11.41 -1.57 -8.10
N ALA A 108 -10.26 -1.61 -7.43
CA ALA A 108 -9.09 -0.85 -7.86
C ALA A 108 -8.38 -1.53 -9.04
N TRP A 109 -8.30 -2.85 -9.05
CA TRP A 109 -7.65 -3.60 -10.13
C TRP A 109 -8.51 -3.71 -11.39
N GLU A 110 -9.84 -3.83 -11.28
CA GLU A 110 -10.72 -3.77 -12.47
C GLU A 110 -10.54 -2.43 -13.20
N LYS A 111 -10.46 -1.30 -12.49
CA LYS A 111 -10.21 0.02 -13.12
C LYS A 111 -8.81 0.15 -13.71
N VAL A 112 -7.80 -0.44 -13.08
CA VAL A 112 -6.41 -0.41 -13.59
C VAL A 112 -6.22 -1.36 -14.78
N SER A 113 -6.97 -2.46 -14.85
CA SER A 113 -6.92 -3.41 -15.97
C SER A 113 -7.89 -3.08 -17.10
N ALA A 114 -8.98 -2.37 -16.84
CA ALA A 114 -9.90 -1.82 -17.84
C ALA A 114 -9.35 -0.58 -18.56
N GLY A 115 -8.28 0.05 -18.05
CA GLY A 115 -7.60 1.19 -18.69
C GLY A 115 -6.71 0.84 -19.89
N LYS A 116 -6.86 -0.36 -20.49
CA LYS A 116 -6.25 -0.73 -21.77
C LYS A 116 -7.33 -0.97 -22.82
N GLU A 117 -8.22 0.00 -23.02
CA GLU A 117 -8.87 0.14 -24.32
C GLU A 117 -8.01 1.11 -25.14
N GLU A 118 -7.40 0.58 -26.20
CA GLU A 118 -6.66 1.36 -27.21
C GLU A 118 -7.61 2.40 -27.81
N GLY A 119 -7.42 3.69 -27.47
CA GLY A 119 -8.13 4.78 -28.13
C GLY A 119 -8.44 6.02 -27.29
N GLU A 120 -8.20 6.02 -25.97
CA GLU A 120 -8.49 7.20 -25.16
C GLU A 120 -7.37 8.24 -25.32
N ARG A 121 -7.72 9.35 -25.99
CA ARG A 121 -6.86 10.51 -26.23
C ARG A 121 -6.32 11.03 -24.91
N ASP A 122 -4.98 11.06 -24.77
CA ASP A 122 -4.31 11.54 -23.57
C ASP A 122 -4.72 13.00 -23.27
N PRO A 123 -5.45 13.27 -22.17
CA PRO A 123 -5.92 14.61 -21.84
C PRO A 123 -4.75 15.54 -21.45
N THR A 124 -3.53 15.03 -21.25
CA THR A 124 -2.36 15.87 -21.05
C THR A 124 -1.77 16.44 -22.34
N ALA A 125 -2.14 15.90 -23.52
CA ALA A 125 -1.70 16.44 -24.81
C ALA A 125 -2.20 17.89 -25.02
N ASP A 126 -3.43 18.20 -24.58
CA ASP A 126 -4.03 19.53 -24.73
C ASP A 126 -3.32 20.61 -23.88
N TYR A 127 -2.57 20.22 -22.83
CA TYR A 127 -1.87 21.17 -21.96
C TYR A 127 -0.53 21.64 -22.52
N PHE A 128 0.08 20.89 -23.44
CA PHE A 128 1.39 21.23 -24.01
C PHE A 128 1.31 21.89 -25.40
N GLU A 129 0.17 21.83 -26.09
CA GLU A 129 -0.02 22.43 -27.42
C GLU A 129 -0.46 23.91 -27.38
N ALA A 130 -0.89 24.43 -26.22
CA ALA A 130 -1.41 25.80 -26.09
C ALA A 130 -0.34 26.90 -25.87
N SER A 131 0.92 26.67 -26.23
CA SER A 131 2.02 27.63 -25.95
C SER A 131 3.00 27.83 -27.13
N SER A 132 2.54 27.71 -28.36
CA SER A 132 3.31 28.10 -29.56
C SER A 132 2.61 29.18 -30.36
#